data_AF-A0A6M0IUF7-F1
#
_entry.id   AF-A0A6M0IUF7-F1
#
_cell.length_a   1.000
_cell.length_b   1.000
_cell.length_c   1.000
_cell.angle_alpha   90.00
_cell.angle_beta   90.00
_cell.angle_gamma   90.00
#
_symmetry.space_group_name_H-M   'P 1'
#
loop_
_entity.id
_entity.type
_entity.pdbx_description
1 polymer ?
#
loop_
_entity_poly.entity_id
_entity_poly.type
_entity_poly.pdbx_seq_one_letter_code
_entity_poly.pdbx_strand_id
1 'polypeptide(L)'
;MNNPPRKRKKATSTASSDDTPPDNLTQEENPATATITVSAVEVTELTQEEQSDRLHLERKVERAFFEAGKALAQLRDRRLYRSTHKTFEEYCRDRFGHSRRQSYLLMDAAVVFDNLVEICDQFDHKLPTAEGQVRPMTKLEPQEQQEVWLKAVEIAGGKVPTGRIVKDVVQRIMERTKVPNTYQIGEVCQILVKDNLELRGKGGCWAIVSAVNDFSCTVRMWDGEYTIGLQHLKSFNYLPAECQQMQVICDRIARIYSDSLEETVKSLLQLLGKLNRPNLTVVEEKLLTLLESEYGRIP
;
A
#
# COMPACT_ATOMS: atom_id res chain seq x y z
N MET A 1 -10.93 -54.02 12.04
CA MET A 1 -9.96 -54.67 11.12
C MET A 1 -9.22 -53.57 10.39
N ASN A 2 -7.91 -53.43 10.37
CA ASN A 2 -6.79 -53.96 11.13
C ASN A 2 -5.71 -52.88 11.02
N ASN A 3 -5.08 -52.54 12.13
CA ASN A 3 -3.80 -51.85 12.16
C ASN A 3 -2.81 -52.79 12.91
N PRO A 4 -1.51 -52.48 12.96
CA PRO A 4 -0.38 -52.91 12.12
C PRO A 4 0.45 -54.02 12.81
N PRO A 5 1.68 -54.41 12.37
CA PRO A 5 2.88 -53.94 13.12
C PRO A 5 4.27 -54.04 12.41
N ARG A 6 5.26 -53.29 12.93
CA ARG A 6 6.65 -53.74 13.27
C ARG A 6 7.47 -52.55 13.80
N LYS A 7 7.62 -52.36 15.12
CA LYS A 7 8.62 -52.94 16.06
C LYS A 7 10.08 -52.83 15.60
N ARG A 8 10.85 -52.01 16.33
CA ARG A 8 12.21 -52.36 16.78
C ARG A 8 12.35 -51.99 18.26
N LYS A 9 12.78 -52.96 19.08
CA LYS A 9 13.05 -52.87 20.52
C LYS A 9 14.46 -53.44 20.76
N LYS A 10 15.21 -52.74 21.62
CA LYS A 10 16.06 -53.25 22.72
C LYS A 10 17.44 -53.86 22.42
N ALA A 11 18.46 -53.34 23.10
CA ALA A 11 19.36 -54.15 23.95
C ALA A 11 19.93 -53.25 25.07
N THR A 12 19.56 -53.57 26.31
CA THR A 12 20.11 -53.05 27.57
C THR A 12 20.84 -54.22 28.20
N SER A 13 22.10 -54.01 28.58
CA SER A 13 22.96 -55.00 29.23
C SER A 13 22.60 -55.14 30.71
N THR A 14 22.49 -56.38 31.18
CA THR A 14 22.32 -56.77 32.58
C THR A 14 23.60 -57.41 33.11
N ALA A 15 24.02 -57.06 34.33
CA ALA A 15 24.75 -57.96 35.22
C ALA A 15 24.36 -57.65 36.68
N SER A 16 24.20 -58.73 37.44
CA SER A 16 23.55 -58.89 38.76
C SER A 16 24.60 -59.17 39.84
N SER A 17 24.28 -58.86 41.11
CA SER A 17 24.63 -59.56 42.38
C SER A 17 24.03 -58.70 43.52
N ASP A 18 22.85 -59.02 44.07
CA ASP A 18 22.61 -59.87 45.25
C ASP A 18 23.52 -59.60 46.47
N ASP A 19 22.95 -59.00 47.52
CA ASP A 19 23.04 -59.47 48.92
C ASP A 19 22.16 -58.60 49.87
N THR A 20 21.34 -59.26 50.67
CA THR A 20 20.63 -58.78 51.90
C THR A 20 20.88 -59.85 52.99
N PRO A 21 20.52 -59.74 54.29
CA PRO A 21 19.97 -58.67 55.16
C PRO A 21 20.77 -58.63 56.53
N PRO A 22 20.28 -58.25 57.75
CA PRO A 22 18.92 -57.87 58.19
C PRO A 22 18.73 -56.75 59.26
N ASP A 23 17.43 -56.50 59.51
CA ASP A 23 16.76 -55.99 60.72
C ASP A 23 17.14 -54.60 61.28
N ASN A 24 16.18 -53.66 61.37
CA ASN A 24 15.22 -53.60 62.49
C ASN A 24 14.27 -52.37 62.41
N LEU A 25 13.05 -52.57 62.91
CA LEU A 25 12.13 -51.62 63.58
C LEU A 25 11.59 -50.36 62.86
N THR A 26 10.31 -50.49 62.50
CA THR A 26 9.19 -49.52 62.60
C THR A 26 9.48 -48.11 63.14
N GLN A 27 9.13 -47.08 62.36
CA GLN A 27 8.57 -45.82 62.85
C GLN A 27 7.51 -45.31 61.87
N GLU A 28 6.27 -45.17 62.36
CA GLU A 28 5.21 -44.39 61.74
C GLU A 28 5.60 -42.90 61.79
N GLU A 29 5.71 -42.25 60.64
CA GLU A 29 5.72 -40.78 60.57
C GLU A 29 4.57 -40.27 59.68
N ASN A 30 3.81 -39.34 60.24
CA ASN A 30 2.62 -38.71 59.71
C ASN A 30 2.83 -38.04 58.33
N PRO A 31 1.87 -38.13 57.38
CA PRO A 31 1.99 -37.54 56.06
C PRO A 31 1.49 -36.08 56.06
N ALA A 32 2.11 -35.21 56.86
CA ALA A 32 1.64 -33.83 57.01
C ALA A 32 2.74 -32.77 57.11
N THR A 33 3.88 -32.92 56.44
CA THR A 33 4.74 -31.76 56.14
C THR A 33 5.68 -32.04 54.96
N ALA A 34 5.14 -32.16 53.76
CA ALA A 34 5.95 -32.03 52.55
C ALA A 34 6.20 -30.53 52.30
N THR A 35 7.23 -29.97 52.93
CA THR A 35 7.74 -28.65 52.56
C THR A 35 8.36 -28.76 51.18
N ILE A 36 7.61 -28.37 50.15
CA ILE A 36 8.14 -28.19 48.80
C ILE A 36 9.05 -26.97 48.84
N THR A 37 10.35 -27.20 48.99
CA THR A 37 11.37 -26.17 48.86
C THR A 37 11.45 -25.77 47.38
N VAL A 38 10.66 -24.76 47.00
CA VAL A 38 10.79 -24.10 45.70
C VAL A 38 12.12 -23.38 45.71
N SER A 39 13.15 -24.01 45.15
CA SER A 39 14.43 -23.38 44.86
C SER A 39 14.15 -22.23 43.88
N ALA A 40 14.14 -21.01 44.39
CA ALA A 40 14.05 -19.81 43.59
C ALA A 40 15.29 -19.76 42.69
N VAL A 41 15.08 -19.92 41.37
CA VAL A 41 16.12 -19.69 40.37
C VAL A 41 16.41 -18.19 40.39
N GLU A 42 17.59 -17.81 40.90
CA GLU A 42 18.05 -16.42 40.84
C GLU A 42 18.19 -16.00 39.36
N VAL A 43 17.34 -15.07 38.94
CA VAL A 43 17.43 -14.48 37.59
C VAL A 43 18.56 -13.46 37.63
N THR A 44 19.71 -13.82 37.05
CA THR A 44 20.85 -12.92 36.89
C THR A 44 20.50 -11.75 35.97
N GLU A 45 20.75 -10.52 36.40
CA GLU A 45 20.52 -9.32 35.57
C GLU A 45 21.51 -9.28 34.38
N LEU A 46 21.03 -8.84 33.22
CA LEU A 46 21.82 -8.72 31.98
C LEU A 46 22.90 -7.65 32.14
N THR A 47 24.12 -7.95 31.70
CA THR A 47 25.22 -6.98 31.58
C THR A 47 24.89 -5.90 30.53
N GLN A 48 25.58 -4.77 30.59
CA GLN A 48 25.39 -3.67 29.64
C GLN A 48 25.66 -4.09 28.19
N GLU A 49 26.65 -4.96 27.96
CA GLU A 49 26.96 -5.52 26.65
C GLU A 49 25.79 -6.38 26.14
N GLU A 50 25.29 -7.31 26.96
CA GLU A 50 24.16 -8.17 26.59
C GLU A 50 22.87 -7.36 26.33
N GLN A 51 22.64 -6.27 27.07
CA GLN A 51 21.52 -5.36 26.81
C GLN A 51 21.65 -4.66 25.45
N SER A 52 22.87 -4.25 25.07
CA SER A 52 23.14 -3.62 23.78
C SER A 52 22.99 -4.60 22.62
N ASP A 53 23.47 -5.83 22.79
CA ASP A 53 23.35 -6.90 21.80
C ASP A 53 21.90 -7.32 21.61
N ARG A 54 21.15 -7.43 22.71
CA ARG A 54 19.71 -7.67 22.68
C ARG A 54 19.00 -6.61 21.84
N LEU A 55 19.26 -5.33 22.10
CA LEU A 55 18.63 -4.23 21.35
C LEU A 55 18.99 -4.27 19.85
N HIS A 56 20.25 -4.58 19.52
CA HIS A 56 20.68 -4.72 18.13
C HIS A 56 19.94 -5.86 17.41
N LEU A 57 19.84 -7.02 18.06
CA LEU A 57 19.17 -8.21 17.52
C LEU A 57 17.65 -7.98 17.36
N GLU A 58 17.01 -7.36 18.36
CA GLU A 58 15.59 -7.00 18.30
C GLU A 58 15.31 -6.10 17.09
N ARG A 59 16.10 -5.04 16.89
CA ARG A 59 15.96 -4.13 15.72
C ARG A 59 16.13 -4.83 14.39
N LYS A 60 17.06 -5.79 14.30
CA LYS A 60 17.27 -6.58 13.08
C LYS A 60 16.06 -7.44 12.75
N VAL A 61 15.43 -8.05 13.75
CA VAL A 61 14.22 -8.84 13.58
C VAL A 61 13.04 -7.95 13.15
N GLU A 62 12.87 -6.81 13.79
CA GLU A 62 11.78 -5.86 13.48
C GLU A 62 11.88 -5.30 12.05
N ARG A 63 13.09 -5.09 11.54
CA ARG A 63 13.34 -4.57 10.18
C ARG A 63 13.34 -5.65 9.10
N ALA A 64 13.32 -6.93 9.46
CA ALA A 64 13.52 -8.03 8.52
C ALA A 64 12.48 -8.07 7.38
N PHE A 65 11.21 -7.77 7.67
CA PHE A 65 10.16 -7.77 6.63
C PHE A 65 10.40 -6.66 5.59
N PHE A 66 10.85 -5.48 6.06
CA PHE A 66 11.17 -4.33 5.23
C PHE A 66 12.41 -4.58 4.37
N GLU A 67 13.48 -5.09 4.98
CA GLU A 67 14.71 -5.44 4.26
C GLU A 67 14.44 -6.50 3.18
N ALA A 68 13.62 -7.50 3.51
CA ALA A 68 13.14 -8.49 2.55
C ALA A 68 12.35 -7.84 1.40
N GLY A 69 11.45 -6.92 1.70
CA GLY A 69 10.69 -6.15 0.71
C GLY A 69 11.59 -5.37 -0.26
N LYS A 70 12.58 -4.65 0.27
CA LYS A 70 13.59 -3.94 -0.55
C LYS A 70 14.39 -4.88 -1.44
N ALA A 71 14.86 -5.99 -0.89
CA ALA A 71 15.62 -6.98 -1.65
C ALA A 71 14.76 -7.60 -2.77
N LEU A 72 13.50 -7.94 -2.49
CA LEU A 72 12.55 -8.44 -3.48
C LEU A 72 12.30 -7.42 -4.60
N ALA A 73 12.16 -6.13 -4.27
CA ALA A 73 12.05 -5.06 -5.26
C ALA A 73 13.27 -5.02 -6.19
N GLN A 74 14.48 -5.03 -5.62
CA GLN A 74 15.70 -5.03 -6.43
C GLN A 74 15.84 -6.28 -7.30
N LEU A 75 15.49 -7.46 -6.79
CA LEU A 75 15.47 -8.71 -7.55
C LEU A 75 14.52 -8.62 -8.75
N ARG A 76 13.31 -8.05 -8.52
CA ARG A 76 12.28 -7.87 -9.55
C ARG A 76 12.70 -6.86 -10.61
N ASP A 77 13.05 -5.66 -10.19
CA ASP A 77 13.24 -4.50 -11.07
C ASP A 77 14.50 -4.66 -11.93
N ARG A 78 15.56 -5.25 -11.37
CA ARG A 78 16.79 -5.60 -12.10
C ARG A 78 16.71 -6.95 -12.82
N ARG A 79 15.59 -7.66 -12.71
CA ARG A 79 15.32 -8.99 -13.30
C ARG A 79 16.43 -10.01 -12.99
N LEU A 80 16.93 -10.04 -11.76
CA LEU A 80 18.06 -10.92 -11.37
C LEU A 80 17.71 -12.41 -11.34
N TYR A 81 16.42 -12.75 -11.47
CA TYR A 81 15.92 -14.12 -11.58
C TYR A 81 15.99 -14.71 -13.00
N ARG A 82 16.23 -13.88 -14.03
CA ARG A 82 16.08 -14.24 -15.45
C ARG A 82 16.95 -15.39 -15.96
N SER A 83 18.03 -15.73 -15.26
CA SER A 83 18.91 -16.85 -15.62
C SER A 83 18.33 -18.22 -15.23
N THR A 84 17.39 -18.26 -14.30
CA THR A 84 16.86 -19.51 -13.73
C THR A 84 15.35 -19.66 -13.91
N HIS A 85 14.59 -18.57 -13.89
CA HIS A 85 13.12 -18.59 -13.98
C HIS A 85 12.64 -17.58 -15.02
N LYS A 86 11.50 -17.89 -15.65
CA LYS A 86 10.88 -17.01 -16.67
C LYS A 86 10.21 -15.81 -16.02
N THR A 87 9.62 -15.99 -14.85
CA THR A 87 8.89 -14.96 -14.11
C THR A 87 9.46 -14.77 -12.71
N PHE A 88 9.25 -13.57 -12.15
CA PHE A 88 9.66 -13.25 -10.79
C PHE A 88 8.89 -14.10 -9.77
N GLU A 89 7.61 -14.35 -10.03
CA GLU A 89 6.73 -15.11 -9.17
C GLU A 89 7.14 -16.57 -9.02
N GLU A 90 7.55 -17.22 -10.11
CA GLU A 90 8.10 -18.57 -10.07
C GLU A 90 9.37 -18.61 -9.22
N TYR A 91 10.29 -17.65 -9.44
CA TYR A 91 11.52 -17.53 -8.65
C TYR A 91 11.24 -17.36 -7.15
N CYS A 92 10.31 -16.49 -6.77
CA CYS A 92 9.94 -16.28 -5.36
C CYS A 92 9.32 -17.52 -4.72
N ARG A 93 8.50 -18.26 -5.47
CA ARG A 93 7.88 -19.50 -5.00
C ARG A 93 8.93 -20.57 -4.75
N ASP A 94 9.83 -20.78 -5.71
CA ASP A 94 10.78 -21.89 -5.66
C ASP A 94 11.94 -21.62 -4.69
N ARG A 95 12.41 -20.37 -4.57
CA ARG A 95 13.53 -20.03 -3.67
C ARG A 95 13.12 -19.66 -2.24
N PHE A 96 11.98 -19.00 -2.06
CA PHE A 96 11.57 -18.46 -0.76
C PHE A 96 10.28 -19.09 -0.23
N GLY A 97 9.60 -19.96 -0.99
CA GLY A 97 8.29 -20.49 -0.62
C GLY A 97 7.18 -19.43 -0.57
N HIS A 98 7.43 -18.24 -1.13
CA HIS A 98 6.47 -17.14 -1.09
C HIS A 98 5.36 -17.34 -2.12
N SER A 99 4.13 -17.09 -1.71
CA SER A 99 3.06 -16.85 -2.69
C SER A 99 3.33 -15.55 -3.46
N ARG A 100 2.82 -15.45 -4.69
CA ARG A 100 2.89 -14.21 -5.49
C ARG A 100 2.51 -13.00 -4.63
N ARG A 101 1.34 -13.07 -3.98
CA ARG A 101 0.80 -11.99 -3.15
C ARG A 101 1.75 -11.58 -2.03
N GLN A 102 2.38 -12.53 -1.35
CA GLN A 102 3.26 -12.24 -0.22
C GLN A 102 4.48 -11.42 -0.64
N SER A 103 5.11 -11.75 -1.77
CA SER A 103 6.25 -10.98 -2.27
C SER A 103 5.88 -9.53 -2.56
N TYR A 104 4.75 -9.28 -3.23
CA TYR A 104 4.30 -7.91 -3.50
C TYR A 104 3.92 -7.16 -2.23
N LEU A 105 3.23 -7.82 -1.28
CA LEU A 105 2.89 -7.20 0.01
C LEU A 105 4.13 -6.75 0.79
N LEU A 106 5.20 -7.54 0.81
CA LEU A 106 6.46 -7.15 1.44
C LEU A 106 7.10 -5.95 0.74
N MET A 107 7.02 -5.88 -0.59
CA MET A 107 7.53 -4.76 -1.37
C MET A 107 6.74 -3.48 -1.10
N ASP A 108 5.41 -3.55 -1.14
CA ASP A 108 4.53 -2.41 -0.88
C ASP A 108 4.71 -1.90 0.56
N ALA A 109 4.82 -2.82 1.52
CA ALA A 109 5.10 -2.47 2.91
C ALA A 109 6.45 -1.80 3.09
N ALA A 110 7.44 -2.15 2.28
CA ALA A 110 8.75 -1.52 2.36
C ALA A 110 8.72 -0.05 1.91
N VAL A 111 7.90 0.28 0.92
CA VAL A 111 7.68 1.66 0.48
C VAL A 111 7.04 2.49 1.59
N VAL A 112 6.00 1.97 2.23
CA VAL A 112 5.35 2.66 3.37
C VAL A 112 6.33 2.82 4.53
N PHE A 113 7.13 1.80 4.83
CA PHE A 113 8.12 1.88 5.90
C PHE A 113 9.16 2.98 5.65
N ASP A 114 9.73 3.07 4.44
CA ASP A 114 10.67 4.15 4.08
C ASP A 114 10.05 5.53 4.30
N ASN A 115 8.80 5.72 3.87
CA ASN A 115 8.06 6.97 4.06
C ASN A 115 7.85 7.32 5.55
N LEU A 116 7.66 6.32 6.41
CA LEU A 116 7.50 6.53 7.84
C LEU A 116 8.83 6.81 8.56
N VAL A 117 9.94 6.27 8.06
CA VAL A 117 11.28 6.49 8.64
C VAL A 117 11.66 7.96 8.61
N GLU A 118 11.28 8.71 7.58
CA GLU A 118 11.61 10.14 7.45
C GLU A 118 11.02 11.02 8.58
N ILE A 119 9.97 10.56 9.27
CA ILE A 119 9.26 11.34 10.31
C ILE A 119 9.36 10.72 11.70
N CYS A 120 9.57 9.40 11.80
CA CYS A 120 9.59 8.71 13.08
C CYS A 120 10.87 8.88 13.90
N ASP A 121 11.84 9.67 13.42
CA ASP A 121 13.05 10.00 14.19
C ASP A 121 12.74 10.87 15.43
N GLN A 122 11.57 11.52 15.47
CA GLN A 122 11.13 12.38 16.57
C GLN A 122 10.44 11.65 17.74
N PHE A 123 10.02 10.38 17.58
CA PHE A 123 9.14 9.68 18.54
C PHE A 123 9.66 8.30 18.95
N ASP A 124 10.93 8.22 19.36
CA ASP A 124 11.42 7.04 20.11
C ASP A 124 11.23 5.70 19.36
N HIS A 125 11.47 5.74 18.04
CA HIS A 125 11.57 4.57 17.16
C HIS A 125 10.31 3.67 17.12
N LYS A 126 9.09 4.21 17.15
CA LYS A 126 7.85 3.41 16.97
C LYS A 126 7.55 3.10 15.49
N LEU A 127 8.52 2.46 14.84
CA LEU A 127 8.41 2.02 13.45
C LEU A 127 7.53 0.76 13.34
N PRO A 128 6.95 0.50 12.16
CA PRO A 128 6.24 -0.76 11.92
C PRO A 128 7.17 -1.96 12.10
N THR A 129 6.71 -2.99 12.79
CA THR A 129 7.46 -4.23 13.03
C THR A 129 6.96 -5.39 12.18
N ALA A 130 5.81 -5.23 11.52
CA ALA A 130 5.23 -6.24 10.65
C ALA A 130 4.51 -5.64 9.43
N GLU A 131 4.59 -6.34 8.30
CA GLU A 131 3.90 -5.97 7.04
C GLU A 131 2.40 -5.75 7.23
N GLY A 132 1.75 -6.57 8.06
CA GLY A 132 0.31 -6.48 8.30
C GLY A 132 -0.15 -5.17 8.96
N GLN A 133 0.76 -4.43 9.61
CA GLN A 133 0.45 -3.11 10.20
C GLN A 133 0.31 -2.04 9.13
N VAL A 134 1.19 -2.05 8.12
CA VAL A 134 1.23 -1.03 7.07
C VAL A 134 0.36 -1.37 5.86
N ARG A 135 -0.03 -2.65 5.70
CA ARG A 135 -0.88 -3.11 4.61
C ARG A 135 -2.12 -2.22 4.36
N PRO A 136 -2.91 -1.78 5.36
CA PRO A 136 -4.08 -0.93 5.14
C PRO A 136 -3.76 0.44 4.54
N MET A 137 -2.51 0.89 4.66
CA MET A 137 -2.05 2.23 4.30
C MET A 137 -1.37 2.28 2.93
N THR A 138 -1.07 1.13 2.34
CA THR A 138 -0.36 1.00 1.05
C THR A 138 -1.00 1.76 -0.11
N LYS A 139 -2.30 2.06 -0.02
CA LYS A 139 -3.07 2.80 -1.04
C LYS A 139 -3.24 4.28 -0.75
N LEU A 140 -2.77 4.75 0.40
CA LEU A 140 -2.89 6.15 0.81
C LEU A 140 -1.71 6.95 0.28
N GLU A 141 -1.89 8.26 0.15
CA GLU A 141 -0.79 9.15 -0.23
C GLU A 141 0.28 9.22 0.86
N PRO A 142 1.56 9.52 0.54
CA PRO A 142 2.64 9.52 1.51
C PRO A 142 2.37 10.35 2.78
N GLN A 143 1.75 11.53 2.63
CA GLN A 143 1.39 12.39 3.77
C GLN A 143 0.28 11.76 4.63
N GLU A 144 -0.72 11.14 4.01
CA GLU A 144 -1.82 10.47 4.72
C GLU A 144 -1.33 9.23 5.47
N GLN A 145 -0.37 8.49 4.89
CA GLN A 145 0.28 7.38 5.59
C GLN A 145 0.92 7.86 6.89
N GLN A 146 1.63 8.99 6.87
CA GLN A 146 2.29 9.52 8.07
C GLN A 146 1.27 9.93 9.12
N GLU A 147 0.21 10.65 8.73
CA GLU A 147 -0.86 11.07 9.65
C GLU A 147 -1.57 9.87 10.29
N VAL A 148 -1.94 8.89 9.48
CA VAL A 148 -2.58 7.64 9.95
C VAL A 148 -1.69 6.93 10.96
N TRP A 149 -0.39 6.82 10.67
CA TRP A 149 0.54 6.13 11.56
C TRP A 149 0.66 6.83 12.90
N LEU A 150 0.88 8.15 12.90
CA LEU A 150 0.98 8.96 14.12
C LEU A 150 -0.27 8.83 14.98
N LYS A 151 -1.45 8.92 14.36
CA LYS A 151 -2.72 8.78 15.05
C LYS A 151 -2.95 7.37 15.58
N ALA A 152 -2.51 6.35 14.86
CA ALA A 152 -2.57 4.97 15.33
C ALA A 152 -1.65 4.74 16.55
N VAL A 153 -0.45 5.33 16.56
CA VAL A 153 0.48 5.31 17.71
C VAL A 153 -0.11 6.03 18.92
N GLU A 154 -0.76 7.17 18.72
CA GLU A 154 -1.47 7.90 19.78
C GLU A 154 -2.59 7.04 20.41
N ILE A 155 -3.43 6.42 19.58
CA ILE A 155 -4.52 5.53 20.04
C ILE A 155 -3.97 4.28 20.74
N ALA A 156 -2.81 3.79 20.32
CA ALA A 156 -2.12 2.68 20.97
C ALA A 156 -1.41 3.07 22.29
N GLY A 157 -1.53 4.33 22.73
CA GLY A 157 -0.91 4.82 23.97
C GLY A 157 0.60 4.92 23.88
N GLY A 158 1.14 5.32 22.72
CA GLY A 158 2.58 5.47 22.49
C GLY A 158 3.31 4.14 22.23
N LYS A 159 2.59 3.05 22.04
CA LYS A 159 3.13 1.74 21.64
C LYS A 159 3.01 1.53 20.14
N VAL A 160 3.77 0.56 19.60
CA VAL A 160 3.64 0.16 18.19
C VAL A 160 2.20 -0.33 17.95
N PRO A 161 1.43 0.29 17.03
CA PRO A 161 0.03 -0.04 16.84
C PRO A 161 -0.14 -1.42 16.21
N THR A 162 -1.23 -2.10 16.53
CA THR A 162 -1.60 -3.34 15.82
C THR A 162 -2.20 -3.00 14.47
N GLY A 163 -2.11 -3.92 13.49
CA GLY A 163 -2.73 -3.71 12.18
C GLY A 163 -4.24 -3.50 12.21
N ARG A 164 -4.94 -3.93 13.28
CA ARG A 164 -6.36 -3.63 13.50
C ARG A 164 -6.58 -2.15 13.81
N ILE A 165 -5.81 -1.60 14.75
CA ILE A 165 -5.87 -0.17 15.10
C ILE A 165 -5.58 0.68 13.87
N VAL A 166 -4.51 0.34 13.12
CA VAL A 166 -4.17 1.05 11.88
C VAL A 166 -5.31 0.98 10.88
N LYS A 167 -5.88 -0.20 10.64
CA LYS A 167 -7.01 -0.37 9.73
C LYS A 167 -8.22 0.46 10.15
N ASP A 168 -8.55 0.48 11.44
CA ASP A 168 -9.68 1.25 11.96
C ASP A 168 -9.43 2.77 11.82
N VAL A 169 -8.19 3.23 11.99
CA VAL A 169 -7.81 4.64 11.77
C VAL A 169 -7.92 5.01 10.29
N VAL A 170 -7.39 4.17 9.40
CA VAL A 170 -7.56 4.34 7.95
C VAL A 170 -9.04 4.43 7.60
N GLN A 171 -9.85 3.49 8.09
CA GLN A 171 -11.28 3.45 7.83
C GLN A 171 -11.99 4.71 8.35
N ARG A 172 -11.68 5.17 9.57
CA ARG A 172 -12.25 6.40 10.13
C ARG A 172 -11.83 7.65 9.37
N ILE A 173 -10.58 7.71 8.92
CA ILE A 173 -10.11 8.83 8.10
C ILE A 173 -10.87 8.81 6.78
N MET A 174 -10.91 7.66 6.08
CA MET A 174 -11.67 7.48 4.85
C MET A 174 -13.17 7.79 5.00
N GLU A 175 -13.80 7.39 6.11
CA GLU A 175 -15.22 7.67 6.40
C GLU A 175 -15.47 9.13 6.74
N ARG A 176 -14.56 9.77 7.48
CA ARG A 176 -14.62 11.19 7.82
C ARG A 176 -14.32 12.08 6.61
N THR A 177 -13.49 11.61 5.69
CA THR A 177 -13.19 12.27 4.40
C THR A 177 -14.11 11.83 3.27
N LYS A 178 -15.17 11.05 3.53
CA LYS A 178 -16.33 10.97 2.62
C LYS A 178 -17.06 12.33 2.60
N VAL A 179 -16.40 13.35 2.06
CA VAL A 179 -17.13 14.33 1.27
C VAL A 179 -17.59 13.51 0.06
N PRO A 180 -18.87 13.15 -0.06
CA PRO A 180 -19.34 12.41 -1.21
C PRO A 180 -18.90 13.17 -2.44
N ASN A 181 -18.35 12.46 -3.42
CA ASN A 181 -17.97 13.06 -4.69
C ASN A 181 -19.19 13.83 -5.23
N THR A 182 -19.10 15.16 -5.20
CA THR A 182 -20.22 16.04 -5.58
C THR A 182 -20.35 16.19 -7.08
N TYR A 183 -19.38 15.68 -7.84
CA TYR A 183 -19.39 15.78 -9.29
C TYR A 183 -20.44 14.89 -9.93
N GLN A 184 -21.03 15.38 -11.01
CA GLN A 184 -22.02 14.65 -11.81
C GLN A 184 -21.47 14.30 -13.18
N ILE A 185 -21.97 13.21 -13.78
CA ILE A 185 -21.64 12.86 -15.16
C ILE A 185 -22.09 13.99 -16.09
N GLY A 186 -21.21 14.41 -16.99
CA GLY A 186 -21.42 15.54 -17.89
C GLY A 186 -21.04 16.91 -17.30
N GLU A 187 -20.66 16.97 -16.03
CA GLU A 187 -20.21 18.22 -15.41
C GLU A 187 -18.87 18.68 -16.00
N VAL A 188 -18.73 19.99 -16.21
CA VAL A 188 -17.52 20.62 -16.73
C VAL A 188 -16.66 21.13 -15.58
N CYS A 189 -15.41 20.69 -15.54
CA CYS A 189 -14.44 21.04 -14.50
C CYS A 189 -13.12 21.52 -15.10
N GLN A 190 -12.36 22.28 -14.33
CA GLN A 190 -11.01 22.73 -14.64
C GLN A 190 -9.97 21.83 -13.97
N ILE A 191 -8.90 21.50 -14.69
CA ILE A 191 -7.78 20.71 -14.19
C ILE A 191 -6.78 21.59 -13.41
N LEU A 192 -6.49 21.17 -12.17
CA LEU A 192 -5.50 21.78 -11.29
C LEU A 192 -4.29 20.83 -11.14
N VAL A 193 -3.12 21.27 -11.61
CA VAL A 193 -1.90 20.44 -11.55
C VAL A 193 -1.46 20.19 -10.11
N LYS A 194 -1.40 21.24 -9.27
CA LYS A 194 -0.80 21.19 -7.92
C LYS A 194 0.50 20.37 -7.95
N ASP A 195 0.53 19.23 -7.28
CA ASP A 195 1.72 18.37 -7.13
C ASP A 195 1.72 17.14 -8.06
N ASN A 196 0.73 17.01 -8.94
CA ASN A 196 0.60 15.83 -9.80
C ASN A 196 1.42 15.98 -11.10
N LEU A 197 2.50 15.20 -11.20
CA LEU A 197 3.40 15.18 -12.33
C LEU A 197 2.75 14.69 -13.64
N GLU A 198 1.71 13.84 -13.56
CA GLU A 198 0.98 13.35 -14.74
C GLU A 198 0.10 14.42 -15.39
N LEU A 199 -0.25 15.47 -14.63
CA LEU A 199 -1.04 16.60 -15.12
C LEU A 199 -0.18 17.75 -15.66
N ARG A 200 1.15 17.54 -15.81
CA ARG A 200 2.07 18.56 -16.31
C ARG A 200 1.66 19.03 -17.71
N GLY A 201 1.52 20.35 -17.89
CA GLY A 201 1.08 20.97 -19.15
C GLY A 201 -0.45 20.99 -19.37
N LYS A 202 -1.22 20.26 -18.55
CA LYS A 202 -2.69 20.21 -18.61
C LYS A 202 -3.38 21.20 -17.66
N GLY A 203 -2.60 21.95 -16.88
CA GLY A 203 -3.10 22.97 -15.97
C GLY A 203 -3.98 24.00 -16.67
N GLY A 204 -5.15 24.25 -16.10
CA GLY A 204 -6.13 25.20 -16.60
C GLY A 204 -7.01 24.67 -17.73
N CYS A 205 -6.75 23.47 -18.26
CA CYS A 205 -7.64 22.87 -19.25
C CYS A 205 -9.01 22.55 -18.62
N TRP A 206 -10.07 22.68 -19.40
CA TRP A 206 -11.37 22.13 -19.03
C TRP A 206 -11.45 20.65 -19.40
N ALA A 207 -12.29 19.93 -18.68
CA ALA A 207 -12.57 18.52 -18.89
C ALA A 207 -14.03 18.22 -18.51
N ILE A 208 -14.60 17.18 -19.13
CA ILE A 208 -15.97 16.74 -18.89
C ILE A 208 -15.95 15.43 -18.11
N VAL A 209 -16.67 15.36 -17.00
CA VAL A 209 -16.78 14.15 -16.19
C VAL A 209 -17.50 13.05 -16.98
N SER A 210 -16.81 11.97 -17.30
CA SER A 210 -17.35 10.78 -17.97
C SER A 210 -17.71 9.66 -16.99
N ALA A 211 -17.01 9.55 -15.86
CA ALA A 211 -17.37 8.65 -14.77
C ALA A 211 -17.05 9.25 -13.39
N VAL A 212 -17.87 8.94 -12.41
CA VAL A 212 -17.75 9.40 -11.02
C VAL A 212 -17.33 8.20 -10.16
N ASN A 213 -16.15 8.25 -9.57
CA ASN A 213 -15.65 7.26 -8.62
C ASN A 213 -15.65 7.85 -7.19
N ASP A 214 -15.42 7.01 -6.18
CA ASP A 214 -15.47 7.43 -4.77
C ASP A 214 -14.52 8.60 -4.44
N PHE A 215 -13.33 8.64 -5.04
CA PHE A 215 -12.28 9.62 -4.76
C PHE A 215 -11.66 10.26 -6.02
N SER A 216 -12.25 10.02 -7.18
CA SER A 216 -11.76 10.54 -8.45
C SER A 216 -12.88 10.64 -9.46
N CYS A 217 -12.66 11.41 -10.52
CA CYS A 217 -13.51 11.37 -11.70
C CYS A 217 -12.67 10.91 -12.89
N THR A 218 -13.25 10.07 -13.74
CA THR A 218 -12.75 9.94 -15.12
C THR A 218 -13.28 11.14 -15.88
N VAL A 219 -12.37 11.86 -16.53
CA VAL A 219 -12.70 13.07 -17.27
C VAL A 219 -12.16 12.99 -18.69
N ARG A 220 -12.91 13.56 -19.63
CA ARG A 220 -12.53 13.68 -21.03
C ARG A 220 -11.98 15.08 -21.29
N MET A 221 -10.77 15.12 -21.82
CA MET A 221 -10.03 16.32 -22.23
C MET A 221 -9.90 16.36 -23.75
N TRP A 222 -9.32 17.43 -24.28
CA TRP A 222 -9.06 17.61 -25.71
C TRP A 222 -8.13 16.53 -26.31
N ASP A 223 -7.31 15.87 -25.50
CA ASP A 223 -6.30 14.88 -25.90
C ASP A 223 -6.56 13.45 -25.40
N GLY A 224 -7.66 13.21 -24.67
CA GLY A 224 -8.00 11.86 -24.21
C GLY A 224 -8.75 11.83 -22.88
N GLU A 225 -8.87 10.63 -22.30
CA GLU A 225 -9.50 10.42 -21.01
C GLU A 225 -8.48 10.17 -19.89
N TYR A 226 -8.75 10.73 -18.72
CA TYR A 226 -7.87 10.68 -17.55
C TYR A 226 -8.67 10.43 -16.28
N THR A 227 -8.13 9.64 -15.36
CA THR A 227 -8.69 9.48 -14.01
C THR A 227 -7.97 10.43 -13.08
N ILE A 228 -8.69 11.42 -12.54
CA ILE A 228 -8.12 12.53 -11.80
C ILE A 228 -8.76 12.60 -10.41
N GLY A 229 -7.93 12.71 -9.37
CA GLY A 229 -8.38 12.87 -7.98
C GLY A 229 -9.13 14.18 -7.75
N LEU A 230 -10.11 14.18 -6.84
CA LEU A 230 -11.02 15.31 -6.61
C LEU A 230 -10.30 16.62 -6.27
N GLN A 231 -9.16 16.54 -5.59
CA GLN A 231 -8.31 17.67 -5.22
C GLN A 231 -7.69 18.41 -6.41
N HIS A 232 -7.68 17.77 -7.59
CA HIS A 232 -7.16 18.29 -8.85
C HIS A 232 -8.27 18.76 -9.80
N LEU A 233 -9.54 18.73 -9.36
CA LEU A 233 -10.69 19.18 -10.13
C LEU A 233 -11.32 20.40 -9.47
N LYS A 234 -11.72 21.37 -10.30
CA LYS A 234 -12.51 22.53 -9.87
C LYS A 234 -13.72 22.68 -10.78
N SER A 235 -14.92 22.48 -10.26
CA SER A 235 -16.15 22.71 -11.04
C SER A 235 -16.22 24.14 -11.58
N PHE A 236 -16.65 24.28 -12.84
CA PHE A 236 -17.03 25.58 -13.38
C PHE A 236 -18.41 26.04 -12.91
N ASN A 237 -19.22 25.15 -12.33
CA ASN A 237 -20.62 25.38 -11.95
C ASN A 237 -21.46 25.87 -13.13
N TYR A 238 -21.19 25.35 -14.33
CA TYR A 238 -21.98 25.63 -15.52
C TYR A 238 -23.39 25.05 -15.40
N LEU A 239 -24.34 25.75 -16.01
CA LEU A 239 -25.71 25.29 -16.14
C LEU A 239 -25.76 24.08 -17.10
N PRO A 240 -26.80 23.22 -17.02
CA PRO A 240 -26.91 22.05 -17.89
C PRO A 240 -26.80 22.37 -19.39
N ALA A 241 -27.34 23.50 -19.84
CA ALA A 241 -27.24 23.95 -21.23
C ALA A 241 -25.80 24.32 -21.63
N GLU A 242 -25.03 24.94 -20.72
CA GLU A 242 -23.64 25.30 -20.92
C GLU A 242 -22.74 24.05 -20.93
N CYS A 243 -23.02 23.07 -20.07
CA CYS A 243 -22.36 21.76 -20.10
C CYS A 243 -22.59 21.04 -21.44
N GLN A 244 -23.80 21.09 -21.97
CA GLN A 244 -24.11 20.53 -23.30
C GLN A 244 -23.32 21.22 -24.41
N GLN A 245 -23.17 22.56 -24.37
CA GLN A 245 -22.36 23.29 -25.34
C GLN A 245 -20.89 22.84 -25.30
N MET A 246 -20.33 22.71 -24.09
CA MET A 246 -18.97 22.21 -23.90
C MET A 246 -18.82 20.75 -24.37
N GLN A 247 -19.84 19.93 -24.18
CA GLN A 247 -19.86 18.55 -24.67
C GLN A 247 -19.82 18.48 -26.20
N VAL A 248 -20.58 19.33 -26.90
CA VAL A 248 -20.51 19.45 -28.37
C VAL A 248 -19.10 19.83 -28.81
N ILE A 249 -18.47 20.80 -28.15
CA ILE A 249 -17.09 21.20 -28.47
C ILE A 249 -16.11 20.03 -28.22
N CYS A 250 -16.27 19.32 -27.10
CA CYS A 250 -15.43 18.17 -26.75
C CYS A 250 -15.52 17.05 -27.80
N ASP A 251 -16.74 16.70 -28.20
CA ASP A 251 -16.98 15.66 -29.19
C ASP A 251 -16.42 16.04 -30.57
N ARG A 252 -16.50 17.33 -30.94
CA ARG A 252 -15.86 17.86 -32.15
C ARG A 252 -14.35 17.73 -32.12
N ILE A 253 -13.72 18.17 -31.02
CA ILE A 253 -12.26 18.06 -30.83
C ILE A 253 -11.81 16.59 -30.85
N ALA A 254 -12.55 15.69 -30.19
CA ALA A 254 -12.22 14.27 -30.11
C ALA A 254 -12.23 13.56 -31.49
N ARG A 255 -13.02 14.05 -32.46
CA ARG A 255 -13.03 13.53 -33.85
C ARG A 255 -11.78 13.93 -34.65
N ILE A 256 -11.12 15.00 -34.24
CA ILE A 256 -9.93 15.55 -34.88
C ILE A 256 -8.67 14.93 -34.25
N TYR A 257 -8.65 14.82 -32.92
CA TYR A 257 -7.47 14.44 -32.17
C TYR A 257 -6.93 13.05 -32.58
N SER A 258 -5.63 13.01 -32.87
CA SER A 258 -4.86 11.77 -33.04
C SER A 258 -3.38 11.98 -32.74
N ASP A 259 -2.67 10.91 -32.35
CA ASP A 259 -1.26 10.98 -31.98
C ASP A 259 -0.36 11.47 -33.13
N SER A 260 -0.79 11.27 -34.38
CA SER A 260 -0.06 11.66 -35.60
C SER A 260 -0.30 13.10 -36.06
N LEU A 261 -1.10 13.90 -35.35
CA LEU A 261 -1.32 15.30 -35.71
C LEU A 261 -0.05 16.14 -35.59
N GLU A 262 0.04 17.16 -36.43
CA GLU A 262 1.09 18.18 -36.35
C GLU A 262 1.06 18.92 -35.01
N GLU A 263 2.25 19.33 -34.53
CA GLU A 263 2.40 20.00 -33.24
C GLU A 263 1.62 21.32 -33.17
N THR A 264 1.53 22.03 -34.30
CA THR A 264 0.73 23.26 -34.41
C THR A 264 -0.76 22.99 -34.20
N VAL A 265 -1.28 21.89 -34.74
CA VAL A 265 -2.69 21.48 -34.57
C VAL A 265 -2.93 21.07 -33.12
N LYS A 266 -2.03 20.27 -32.53
CA LYS A 266 -2.11 19.90 -31.10
C LYS A 266 -2.10 21.12 -30.19
N SER A 267 -1.25 22.11 -30.48
CA SER A 267 -1.20 23.37 -29.75
C SER A 267 -2.52 24.15 -29.85
N LEU A 268 -3.14 24.17 -31.04
CA LEU A 268 -4.42 24.83 -31.25
C LEU A 268 -5.57 24.12 -30.51
N LEU A 269 -5.62 22.79 -30.53
CA LEU A 269 -6.58 22.01 -29.75
C LEU A 269 -6.39 22.21 -28.24
N GLN A 270 -5.14 22.30 -27.77
CA GLN A 270 -4.84 22.62 -26.38
C GLN A 270 -5.33 24.03 -25.99
N LEU A 271 -5.22 25.02 -26.89
CA LEU A 271 -5.75 26.36 -26.66
C LEU A 271 -7.27 26.35 -26.51
N LEU A 272 -7.98 25.63 -27.39
CA LEU A 272 -9.44 25.41 -27.27
C LEU A 272 -9.78 24.64 -25.98
N GLY A 273 -8.94 23.70 -25.58
CA GLY A 273 -9.03 22.97 -24.31
C GLY A 273 -8.80 23.82 -23.06
N LYS A 274 -8.35 25.08 -23.18
CA LYS A 274 -8.11 26.00 -22.05
C LYS A 274 -9.13 27.14 -21.95
N LEU A 275 -10.19 27.09 -22.75
CA LEU A 275 -11.27 28.07 -22.68
C LEU A 275 -11.98 28.02 -21.31
N ASN A 276 -12.32 29.20 -20.79
CA ASN A 276 -13.04 29.37 -19.53
C ASN A 276 -14.50 29.84 -19.75
N ARG A 277 -15.02 29.65 -20.95
CA ARG A 277 -16.38 30.01 -21.38
C ARG A 277 -17.05 28.84 -22.10
N PRO A 278 -18.38 28.73 -22.04
CA PRO A 278 -19.11 27.60 -22.64
C PRO A 278 -19.30 27.68 -24.17
N ASN A 279 -18.80 28.74 -24.82
CA ASN A 279 -19.03 29.00 -26.24
C ASN A 279 -17.75 29.42 -26.97
N LEU A 280 -17.65 29.01 -28.24
CA LEU A 280 -16.61 29.47 -29.15
C LEU A 280 -16.97 30.85 -29.73
N THR A 281 -15.96 31.70 -29.93
CA THR A 281 -16.08 32.90 -30.76
C THR A 281 -16.19 32.55 -32.24
N VAL A 282 -16.63 33.52 -33.04
CA VAL A 282 -16.70 33.38 -34.51
C VAL A 282 -15.37 32.93 -35.11
N VAL A 283 -14.23 33.38 -34.57
CA VAL A 283 -12.91 33.01 -35.07
C VAL A 283 -12.54 31.58 -34.64
N GLU A 284 -12.73 31.23 -33.37
CA GLU A 284 -12.48 29.87 -32.85
C GLU A 284 -13.37 28.83 -33.55
N GLU A 285 -14.62 29.17 -33.83
CA GLU A 285 -15.56 28.32 -34.56
C GLU A 285 -15.06 28.05 -35.99
N LYS A 286 -14.60 29.10 -36.70
CA LYS A 286 -14.01 28.96 -38.04
C LYS A 286 -12.72 28.13 -38.01
N LEU A 287 -11.88 28.32 -37.00
CA LEU A 287 -10.64 27.55 -36.82
C LEU A 287 -10.96 26.07 -36.57
N LEU A 288 -11.88 25.76 -35.66
CA LEU A 288 -12.27 24.39 -35.38
C LEU A 288 -12.90 23.73 -36.62
N THR A 289 -13.77 24.44 -37.35
CA THR A 289 -14.38 23.96 -38.60
C THR A 289 -13.32 23.65 -39.67
N LEU A 290 -12.28 24.48 -39.78
CA LEU A 290 -11.17 24.23 -40.70
C LEU A 290 -10.37 22.98 -40.30
N LEU A 291 -10.10 22.80 -39.02
CA LEU A 291 -9.45 21.58 -38.53
C LEU A 291 -10.31 20.33 -38.78
N GLU A 292 -11.63 20.44 -38.63
CA GLU A 292 -12.57 19.36 -38.94
C GLU A 292 -12.54 18.99 -40.44
N SER A 293 -12.41 19.96 -41.35
CA SER A 293 -12.34 19.65 -42.78
C SER A 293 -11.02 18.99 -43.21
N GLU A 294 -9.91 19.35 -42.56
CA GLU A 294 -8.57 18.84 -42.91
C GLU A 294 -8.24 17.50 -42.23
N TYR A 295 -8.67 17.34 -40.96
CA TYR A 295 -8.25 16.23 -40.09
C TYR A 295 -9.42 15.43 -39.50
N GLY A 296 -10.66 15.91 -39.65
CA GLY A 296 -11.83 15.25 -39.08
C GLY A 296 -12.02 13.86 -39.67
N ARG A 297 -12.11 12.86 -38.80
CA ARG A 297 -12.54 11.53 -39.20
C ARG A 297 -14.04 11.59 -39.53
N ILE A 298 -14.40 11.32 -40.78
CA ILE A 298 -15.80 11.13 -41.19
C ILE A 298 -16.36 9.96 -40.36
N PRO A 299 -17.58 10.07 -39.80
CA PRO A 299 -18.20 8.98 -39.04
C PRO A 299 -18.37 7.70 -39.86
#